data_AF-A0A7C3YAM5-F1
#
_entry.id   AF-A0A7C3YAM5-F1
#
_cell.length_a   1.000
_cell.length_b   1.000
_cell.length_c   1.000
_cell.angle_alpha   90.00
_cell.angle_beta   90.00
_cell.angle_gamma   90.00
#
_symmetry.space_group_name_H-M   'P 1'
#
loop_
_entity.id
_entity.type
_entity.pdbx_description
1 polymer ?
#
loop_
_entity_poly.entity_id
_entity_poly.type
_entity_poly.pdbx_seq_one_letter_code
_entity_poly.pdbx_strand_id
1 'polypeptide(L)' 'MIIPVRCFTCGKLIGDKWEEYKRRVDAGEEPMKVLDSLGVNRYCCRRMLTSHVELIDDLLKYTVISAERRKETGV' A
#
# COMPACT_ATOMS: atom_id res chain seq x y z
N MET A 1 5.92 -2.71 -2.10
CA MET A 1 5.56 -3.92 -1.34
C MET A 1 4.27 -3.64 -0.60
N ILE A 2 3.51 -4.65 -0.16
CA ILE A 2 2.25 -4.46 0.58
C ILE A 2 2.50 -3.59 1.84
N ILE A 3 1.51 -2.80 2.25
CA ILE A 3 1.59 -1.96 3.45
C ILE A 3 1.81 -2.82 4.72
N PRO A 4 2.63 -2.35 5.69
CA PRO A 4 2.73 -3.05 6.96
C PRO A 4 1.38 -3.14 7.68
N VAL A 5 1.06 -4.33 8.19
CA VAL A 5 -0.18 -4.59 8.97
C VAL A 5 -0.26 -3.69 10.20
N ARG A 6 0.87 -3.47 10.89
CA ARG A 6 1.00 -2.60 12.07
C ARG A 6 2.11 -1.56 11.87
N CYS A 7 1.96 -0.41 12.50
CA CYS A 7 3.00 0.63 12.50
C CYS A 7 4.27 0.15 13.21
N PHE A 8 5.43 0.38 12.60
CA PHE A 8 6.74 -0.01 13.14
C PHE A 8 7.11 0.63 14.48
N THR A 9 6.47 1.73 14.86
CA THR A 9 6.77 2.44 16.12
C THR A 9 5.70 2.22 17.18
N CYS A 10 4.44 2.50 16.82
CA CYS A 10 3.33 2.48 17.78
C CYS A 10 2.67 1.10 17.92
N GLY A 11 2.92 0.17 16.99
CA GLY A 11 2.25 -1.15 16.95
C GLY A 11 0.75 -1.10 16.62
N LYS A 12 0.16 0.09 16.42
CA LYS A 12 -1.25 0.25 16.05
C LYS A 12 -1.53 -0.39 14.69
N LEU A 13 -2.71 -0.98 14.53
CA LEU A 13 -3.21 -1.49 13.25
C LEU A 13 -3.32 -0.36 12.22
N ILE A 14 -2.76 -0.59 11.03
CA ILE A 14 -2.72 0.37 9.92
C ILE A 14 -3.11 -0.27 8.58
N GLY A 15 -2.85 -1.57 8.39
CA GLY A 15 -3.11 -2.24 7.12
C GLY A 15 -4.58 -2.22 6.69
N ASP A 16 -5.52 -2.13 7.63
CA ASP A 16 -6.96 -2.02 7.39
C ASP A 16 -7.39 -0.70 6.73
N LYS A 17 -6.57 0.35 6.84
CA LYS A 17 -6.92 1.72 6.42
C LYS A 17 -6.36 2.14 5.07
N TRP A 18 -5.46 1.33 4.51
CA TRP A 18 -4.71 1.70 3.33
C TRP A 18 -5.57 1.85 2.08
N GLU A 19 -6.45 0.88 1.80
CA GLU A 19 -7.29 0.91 0.60
C GLU A 19 -8.20 2.15 0.57
N GLU A 20 -8.79 2.49 1.72
CA GLU A 20 -9.65 3.67 1.85
C GLU A 20 -8.85 4.97 1.74
N TYR A 21 -7.67 5.03 2.37
CA TYR A 21 -6.76 6.17 2.25
C TYR A 21 -6.35 6.40 0.79
N LYS A 22 -5.90 5.35 0.09
CA LYS A 22 -5.47 5.41 -1.31
C LYS A 22 -6.61 5.86 -2.21
N ARG A 23 -7.80 5.26 -2.09
CA ARG A 23 -8.99 5.63 -2.88
C ARG A 23 -9.35 7.12 -2.75
N ARG A 24 -9.32 7.67 -1.54
CA ARG A 24 -9.69 9.08 -1.30
C ARG A 24 -8.62 10.05 -1.75
N VAL A 25 -7.34 9.70 -1.56
CA VAL A 25 -6.22 10.51 -2.07
C VAL A 25 -6.20 10.51 -3.61
N ASP A 26 -6.45 9.36 -4.24
CA ASP A 26 -6.55 9.24 -5.71
C ASP A 26 -7.78 9.99 -6.26
N ALA A 27 -8.85 10.13 -5.48
CA ALA A 27 -10.00 10.97 -5.80
C ALA A 27 -9.72 12.49 -5.66
N GLY A 28 -8.52 12.89 -5.22
CA GLY A 28 -8.09 14.27 -5.09
C GLY A 28 -8.39 14.90 -3.73
N GLU A 29 -8.76 14.11 -2.71
CA GLU A 29 -8.89 14.62 -1.35
C GLU A 29 -7.51 14.90 -0.73
N GLU A 30 -7.46 15.92 0.13
CA GLU A 30 -6.22 16.33 0.80
C GLU A 30 -5.78 15.25 1.81
N PRO A 31 -4.55 14.71 1.72
CA PRO A 31 -4.11 13.56 2.52
C PRO A 31 -4.25 13.74 4.04
N MET A 32 -4.01 14.95 4.56
CA MET A 32 -4.10 15.22 5.99
C MET A 32 -5.53 15.06 6.50
N LYS A 33 -6.52 15.62 5.79
CA LYS A 33 -7.96 15.45 6.10
C LYS A 33 -8.39 13.99 6.06
N VAL A 34 -7.90 13.22 5.07
CA VAL A 34 -8.21 11.79 4.98
C VAL A 34 -7.66 11.04 6.20
N LEU A 35 -6.40 11.28 6.58
CA LEU A 35 -5.79 10.67 7.76
C LEU A 35 -6.52 11.00 9.07
N ASP A 36 -6.99 12.25 9.19
CA ASP A 36 -7.78 12.70 10.35
C ASP A 36 -9.13 11.99 10.41
N SER A 37 -9.84 11.89 9.28
CA SER A 37 -11.11 11.16 9.19
C SER A 37 -10.98 9.66 9.49
N LEU A 38 -9.81 9.07 9.19
CA LEU A 38 -9.49 7.67 9.49
C LEU A 38 -9.02 7.46 10.95
N GLY A 39 -8.95 8.51 11.77
CA GLY A 39 -8.53 8.44 13.18
C GLY A 39 -7.05 8.09 13.36
N VAL A 40 -6.20 8.45 12.40
CA VAL A 40 -4.74 8.23 12.45
C VAL A 40 -4.06 9.47 13.02
N ASN A 41 -4.16 9.66 14.34
CA ASN A 41 -3.71 10.91 14.97
C ASN A 41 -2.18 11.01 15.12
N ARG A 42 -1.50 9.91 15.45
CA ARG A 42 -0.06 9.91 15.76
C ARG A 42 0.79 9.97 14.49
N TYR A 43 1.78 10.88 14.46
CA TYR A 43 2.70 11.06 13.33
C TYR A 43 3.40 9.76 12.90
N CYS A 44 3.78 8.91 13.85
CA CYS A 44 4.49 7.66 13.58
C CYS A 44 3.62 6.64 12.83
N CYS A 45 2.31 6.67 13.04
CA CYS A 45 1.37 5.82 12.33
C CYS A 45 0.92 6.52 11.00
N ARG A 46 0.88 7.86 10.93
CA ARG A 46 0.62 8.63 9.68
C ARG A 46 1.68 8.39 8.61
N ARG A 47 2.97 8.44 8.98
CA ARG A 47 4.09 8.24 8.03
C ARG A 47 4.02 6.88 7.31
N MET A 48 3.38 5.88 7.92
CA MET A 48 3.21 4.56 7.31
C MET A 48 2.26 4.58 6.12
N LEU A 49 1.31 5.50 6.07
CA LEU A 49 0.36 5.67 4.96
C LEU A 49 0.91 6.69 3.95
N THR A 50 1.42 7.84 4.41
CA THR A 50 1.86 8.91 3.51
C THR A 50 3.10 8.55 2.68
N SER A 51 4.02 7.75 3.24
CA SER A 51 5.27 7.37 2.55
C SER A 51 5.22 5.97 1.94
N HIS A 52 4.04 5.34 1.88
CA HIS A 52 3.90 4.00 1.32
C HIS A 52 3.89 4.03 -0.21
N VAL A 53 4.57 3.05 -0.81
CA VAL A 53 4.57 2.83 -2.26
C VAL A 53 4.28 1.35 -2.56
N GLU A 54 3.17 1.09 -3.26
CA GLU A 54 2.75 -0.24 -3.67
C GLU A 54 3.51 -0.76 -4.89
N LEU A 55 4.72 -1.26 -4.65
CA LEU A 55 5.51 -1.93 -5.71
C LEU A 55 5.03 -3.36 -6.06
N ILE A 56 4.00 -3.90 -5.38
CA ILE A 56 3.61 -5.31 -5.57
C ILE A 56 3.02 -5.55 -6.97
N ASP A 57 2.23 -4.61 -7.47
CA ASP A 57 1.57 -4.71 -8.78
C ASP A 57 2.59 -4.72 -9.93
N ASP A 58 3.68 -3.98 -9.78
CA ASP A 58 4.76 -3.97 -10.76
C ASP A 58 5.59 -5.24 -10.73
N LEU A 59 5.82 -5.80 -9.53
CA LEU A 59 6.55 -7.07 -9.39
C LEU A 59 5.78 -8.26 -9.95
N LEU A 60 4.45 -8.28 -9.81
CA LEU A 60 3.60 -9.35 -10.34
C LEU A 60 3.67 -9.48 -11.87
N LYS A 61 4.00 -8.39 -12.59
CA LYS A 61 4.17 -8.43 -14.05
C LYS A 61 5.31 -9.37 -14.48
N TYR A 62 6.37 -9.48 -13.67
CA TYR A 62 7.52 -10.31 -14.00
C TYR A 62 7.23 -11.80 -13.87
N THR A 63 6.42 -12.22 -12.89
CA THR A 63 6.07 -13.63 -12.71
C THR A 63 5.20 -14.13 -13.87
N VAL A 64 4.28 -13.30 -14.35
CA VAL A 64 3.44 -13.61 -15.53
C VAL A 64 4.31 -13.77 -16.78
N ILE A 65 5.18 -12.81 -17.06
CA ILE A 65 6.12 -12.88 -18.21
C ILE A 65 7.00 -14.13 -18.11
N SER A 66 7.48 -14.47 -16.91
CA SER A 66 8.30 -15.68 -16.72
C SER A 66 7.51 -16.97 -16.95
N ALA A 67 6.23 -16.99 -16.58
CA ALA A 67 5.34 -18.14 -16.78
C ALA A 67 4.97 -18.30 -18.26
N GLU A 68 4.70 -17.21 -18.96
CA GLU A 68 4.48 -17.20 -20.42
C GLU A 68 5.72 -17.65 -21.16
N ARG A 69 6.90 -17.11 -20.81
CA ARG A 69 8.17 -17.53 -21.39
C ARG A 69 8.48 -19.00 -21.10
N ARG A 70 8.13 -19.53 -19.91
CA ARG A 70 8.24 -20.98 -19.62
C ARG A 70 7.33 -21.82 -20.52
N LYS A 71 6.08 -21.39 -20.75
CA LYS A 71 5.16 -22.05 -21.70
C LYS A 71 5.70 -22.05 -23.13
N GLU A 72 6.30 -20.95 -23.56
CA GLU A 72 6.93 -20.83 -24.90
C GLU A 72 8.19 -21.68 -25.05
N THR A 73 8.96 -21.86 -23.96
CA THR A 73 10.22 -22.63 -23.98
C THR A 73 10.01 -24.14 -23.76
N GLY A 74 8.77 -24.59 -23.51
CA GLY A 74 8.41 -26.02 -23.48
C GLY A 74 9.09 -26.85 -22.38
N VAL A 75 9.42 -26.22 -21.24
CA VAL A 75 9.89 -26.91 -20.01
C VAL A 75 8.84 -26.81 -18.93
#